data_AF-A0A1Y1XDE7-F1
#
_entry.id   AF-A0A1Y1XDE7-F1
#
_cell.length_a   1.000
_cell.length_b   1.000
_cell.length_c   1.000
_cell.angle_alpha   90.00
_cell.angle_beta   90.00
_cell.angle_gamma   90.00
#
_symmetry.space_group_name_H-M   'P 1'
#
loop_
_entity.id
_entity.type
_entity.pdbx_description
1 polymer ?
#
loop_
_entity_poly.entity_id
_entity_poly.type
_entity_poly.pdbx_seq_one_letter_code
_entity_poly.pdbx_strand_id
1 'polypeptide(L)'
;MSLTPSPRYDLWSPVSDQLLESTAHFLDGLPFARSTRASLFQFVKSVVYRGRVNSFVLASALVYLERLTGSGKLPLLQATSKELVFLACLLVASKYLDDRALTVSKVVGITRDRWTRSETSRLAWDLFSHLNYKLGVSLEELNRFLPTK
;
A
#
# COMPACT_ATOMS: atom_id res chain seq x y z
N MET A 1 30.05 -26.07 -22.18
CA MET A 1 29.58 -25.07 -21.17
C MET A 1 28.08 -24.88 -21.37
N SER A 2 27.28 -25.63 -20.64
CA SER A 2 25.82 -25.51 -20.64
C SER A 2 25.41 -24.39 -19.69
N LEU A 3 24.91 -23.28 -20.22
CA LEU A 3 24.27 -22.23 -19.45
C LEU A 3 22.97 -22.79 -18.86
N THR A 4 22.99 -23.20 -17.60
CA THR A 4 21.76 -23.47 -16.85
C THR A 4 20.94 -22.19 -16.81
N PRO A 5 19.66 -22.21 -17.23
CA PRO A 5 18.82 -21.02 -17.11
C PRO A 5 18.70 -20.66 -15.62
N SER A 6 19.09 -19.44 -15.28
CA SER A 6 18.97 -18.89 -13.93
C SER A 6 17.52 -19.06 -13.45
N PRO A 7 17.28 -19.54 -12.21
CA PRO A 7 15.94 -19.76 -11.71
C PRO A 7 15.17 -18.43 -11.76
N ARG A 8 13.99 -18.45 -12.40
CA ARG A 8 13.13 -17.27 -12.51
C ARG A 8 12.82 -16.76 -11.09
N TYR A 9 13.35 -15.59 -10.74
CA TYR A 9 13.02 -14.84 -9.52
C TYR A 9 11.58 -14.30 -9.56
N ASP A 10 10.59 -15.20 -9.63
CA ASP A 10 9.16 -14.89 -9.60
C ASP A 10 8.52 -15.42 -8.30
N LEU A 11 9.30 -15.46 -7.21
CA LEU A 11 8.85 -15.87 -5.87
C LEU A 11 8.06 -14.77 -5.17
N TRP A 12 6.98 -14.29 -5.81
CA TRP A 12 5.97 -13.56 -5.06
C TRP A 12 5.23 -14.56 -4.16
N SER A 13 5.32 -14.35 -2.85
CA SER A 13 4.54 -15.10 -1.86
C SER A 13 3.27 -14.31 -1.52
N PRO A 14 2.10 -14.98 -1.48
CA PRO A 14 0.86 -14.33 -1.10
C PRO A 14 0.94 -13.79 0.33
N VAL A 15 0.36 -12.60 0.51
CA VAL A 15 0.17 -11.99 1.84
C VAL A 15 -0.88 -12.79 2.62
N SER A 16 -0.65 -12.99 3.91
CA SER A 16 -1.58 -13.70 4.79
C SER A 16 -2.92 -12.98 4.90
N ASP A 17 -4.02 -13.75 4.99
CA ASP A 17 -5.36 -13.17 5.18
C ASP A 17 -5.45 -12.33 6.46
N GLN A 18 -4.70 -12.69 7.51
CA GLN A 18 -4.60 -11.89 8.74
C GLN A 18 -4.09 -10.47 8.46
N LEU A 19 -3.04 -10.30 7.65
CA LEU A 19 -2.52 -8.98 7.33
C LEU A 19 -3.51 -8.20 6.46
N LEU A 20 -4.21 -8.86 5.54
CA LEU A 20 -5.26 -8.24 4.73
C LEU A 20 -6.44 -7.76 5.59
N GLU A 21 -6.88 -8.58 6.55
CA GLU A 21 -7.92 -8.24 7.53
C GLU A 21 -7.51 -7.08 8.43
N SER A 22 -6.30 -7.11 8.98
CA SER A 22 -5.75 -6.01 9.78
C SER A 22 -5.65 -4.71 8.96
N THR A 23 -5.27 -4.81 7.68
CA THR A 23 -5.27 -3.66 6.77
C THR A 23 -6.67 -3.10 6.60
N ALA A 24 -7.66 -3.95 6.31
CA ALA A 24 -9.04 -3.53 6.12
C ALA A 24 -9.62 -2.88 7.39
N HIS A 25 -9.33 -3.46 8.56
CA HIS A 25 -9.71 -2.92 9.86
C HIS A 25 -9.07 -1.55 10.12
N PHE A 26 -7.78 -1.40 9.82
CA PHE A 26 -7.09 -0.11 9.96
C PHE A 26 -7.75 0.96 9.08
N LEU A 27 -8.05 0.65 7.82
CA LEU A 27 -8.70 1.58 6.89
C LEU A 27 -10.12 1.94 7.34
N ASP A 28 -10.85 1.01 7.95
CA ASP A 28 -12.20 1.24 8.46
C ASP A 28 -12.21 2.37 9.50
N GLY A 29 -11.20 2.42 10.38
CA GLY A 29 -11.02 3.44 11.41
C GLY A 29 -10.62 4.84 10.89
N LEU A 30 -10.31 5.00 9.60
CA LEU A 30 -9.91 6.31 9.05
C LEU A 30 -11.12 7.25 8.85
N PRO A 31 -10.95 8.57 9.09
CA PRO A 31 -12.00 9.58 9.06
C PRO A 31 -12.39 10.01 7.63
N PHE A 32 -12.69 9.05 6.76
CA PHE A 32 -13.25 9.29 5.42
C PHE A 32 -14.69 8.77 5.33
N ALA A 33 -15.36 9.03 4.20
CA ALA A 33 -16.67 8.46 3.90
C ALA A 33 -16.70 6.93 4.14
N ARG A 34 -17.85 6.44 4.62
CA ARG A 34 -18.01 5.06 5.07
C ARG A 34 -18.04 4.08 3.89
N SER A 35 -16.91 3.42 3.64
CA SER A 35 -16.87 2.09 2.99
C SER A 35 -17.07 1.02 4.07
N THR A 36 -17.70 -0.10 3.75
CA THR A 36 -17.84 -1.21 4.72
C THR A 36 -16.51 -1.95 4.86
N ARG A 37 -16.23 -2.52 6.03
CA ARG A 37 -15.04 -3.36 6.23
C ARG A 37 -14.94 -4.49 5.19
N ALA A 38 -16.06 -5.11 4.83
CA ALA A 38 -16.10 -6.14 3.80
C ALA A 38 -15.67 -5.61 2.41
N SER A 39 -16.13 -4.41 2.01
CA SER A 39 -15.69 -3.82 0.74
C SER A 39 -14.21 -3.41 0.78
N LEU A 40 -13.73 -2.92 1.93
CA LEU A 40 -12.31 -2.60 2.14
C LEU A 40 -11.43 -3.85 2.06
N PHE A 41 -11.83 -4.97 2.66
CA PHE A 41 -11.09 -6.22 2.57
C PHE A 41 -10.98 -6.71 1.11
N GLN A 42 -12.09 -6.73 0.37
CA GLN A 42 -12.08 -7.12 -1.03
C GLN A 42 -11.21 -6.19 -1.89
N PHE A 43 -11.27 -4.88 -1.60
CA PHE A 43 -10.42 -3.90 -2.25
C PHE A 43 -8.93 -4.15 -1.98
N VAL A 44 -8.53 -4.28 -0.71
CA VAL A 44 -7.14 -4.55 -0.31
C VAL A 44 -6.66 -5.85 -0.94
N LYS A 45 -7.44 -6.93 -0.83
CA LYS A 45 -7.10 -8.23 -1.42
C LYS A 45 -6.89 -8.14 -2.94
N SER A 46 -7.79 -7.46 -3.66
CA SER A 46 -7.67 -7.25 -5.10
C SER A 46 -6.37 -6.51 -5.47
N VAL A 47 -6.08 -5.41 -4.77
CA VAL A 47 -4.89 -4.59 -5.01
C VAL A 47 -3.62 -5.37 -4.71
N VAL A 48 -3.56 -6.06 -3.57
CA VAL A 48 -2.38 -6.82 -3.13
C VAL A 48 -2.09 -7.98 -4.07
N TYR A 49 -3.10 -8.80 -4.40
CA TYR A 49 -2.91 -10.00 -5.22
C TYR A 49 -2.61 -9.65 -6.68
N ARG A 50 -3.40 -8.75 -7.29
CA ARG A 50 -3.18 -8.35 -8.69
C ARG A 50 -1.95 -7.45 -8.83
N GLY A 51 -1.62 -6.72 -7.77
CA GLY A 51 -0.40 -5.92 -7.66
C GLY A 51 0.86 -6.76 -7.49
N ARG A 52 0.73 -8.02 -7.02
CA ARG A 52 1.84 -8.85 -6.51
C ARG A 52 2.63 -8.12 -5.42
N VAL A 53 1.90 -7.49 -4.50
CA VAL A 53 2.48 -6.77 -3.36
C VAL A 53 2.90 -7.77 -2.28
N ASN A 54 4.11 -7.64 -1.75
CA ASN A 54 4.59 -8.48 -0.65
C ASN A 54 4.25 -7.91 0.73
N SER A 55 4.38 -8.72 1.78
CA SER A 55 3.99 -8.34 3.14
C SER A 55 4.76 -7.13 3.69
N PHE A 56 6.05 -6.99 3.36
CA PHE A 56 6.85 -5.85 3.81
C PHE A 56 6.37 -4.54 3.19
N VAL A 57 6.09 -4.54 1.89
CA VAL A 57 5.54 -3.38 1.18
C VAL A 57 4.19 -2.98 1.77
N LEU A 58 3.31 -3.95 2.03
CA LEU A 58 2.01 -3.68 2.63
C LEU A 58 2.13 -3.13 4.06
N ALA A 59 2.99 -3.74 4.89
CA ALA A 59 3.24 -3.28 6.26
C ALA A 59 3.85 -1.87 6.28
N SER A 60 4.80 -1.56 5.39
CA SER A 60 5.36 -0.22 5.26
C SER A 60 4.31 0.81 4.82
N ALA A 61 3.40 0.45 3.91
CA ALA A 61 2.29 1.31 3.54
C ALA A 61 1.37 1.62 4.74
N LEU A 62 1.14 0.63 5.61
CA LEU A 62 0.40 0.81 6.87
C LEU A 62 1.15 1.72 7.86
N VAL A 63 2.47 1.59 7.98
CA VAL A 63 3.29 2.53 8.78
C VAL A 63 3.18 3.95 8.23
N TYR A 64 3.20 4.14 6.91
CA TYR A 64 3.03 5.47 6.32
C TYR A 64 1.64 6.06 6.62
N LEU A 65 0.59 5.24 6.52
CA LEU A 65 -0.75 5.65 6.94
C LEU A 65 -0.79 6.03 8.42
N GLU A 66 -0.19 5.23 9.29
CA GLU A 66 -0.13 5.50 10.73
C GLU A 66 0.59 6.83 11.00
N ARG A 67 1.75 7.08 10.38
CA ARG A 67 2.49 8.35 10.49
C ARG A 67 1.64 9.54 10.04
N LEU A 68 0.88 9.41 8.95
CA LEU A 68 0.00 10.46 8.44
C LEU A 68 -1.17 10.75 9.38
N THR A 69 -1.75 9.69 9.96
CA THR A 69 -2.81 9.83 10.96
C THR A 69 -2.28 10.50 12.24
N GLY A 70 -1.14 10.05 12.77
CA GLY A 70 -0.53 10.61 13.98
C GLY A 70 -0.05 12.05 13.81
N SER A 71 0.33 12.45 12.59
CA SER A 71 0.73 13.83 12.31
C SER A 71 -0.45 14.78 12.03
N GLY A 72 -1.69 14.28 12.00
CA GLY A 72 -2.88 15.08 11.66
C GLY A 72 -2.88 15.64 10.22
N LYS A 73 -2.04 15.08 9.33
CA LYS A 73 -1.89 15.58 7.95
C LYS A 73 -2.89 14.93 6.98
N LEU A 74 -3.59 13.89 7.43
CA LEU A 74 -4.58 13.17 6.63
C LEU A 74 -5.66 14.08 5.98
N PRO A 75 -6.21 15.11 6.65
CA PRO A 75 -7.17 16.03 6.02
C PRO A 75 -6.55 16.97 4.98
N LEU A 76 -5.22 17.14 4.99
CA LEU A 76 -4.50 17.99 4.03
C LEU A 76 -4.26 17.26 2.71
N LEU A 77 -4.24 15.93 2.75
CA LEU A 77 -4.34 15.13 1.57
C LEU A 77 -5.73 15.41 1.00
N GLN A 78 -5.81 16.14 -0.12
CA GLN A 78 -7.03 16.42 -0.87
C GLN A 78 -7.62 15.14 -1.50
N ALA A 79 -7.51 14.01 -0.80
CA ALA A 79 -7.94 12.70 -1.21
C ALA A 79 -9.44 12.56 -1.00
N THR A 80 -10.09 12.00 -2.00
CA THR A 80 -11.53 11.77 -2.00
C THR A 80 -11.93 10.52 -1.21
N SER A 81 -10.99 9.64 -0.85
CA SER A 81 -11.29 8.37 -0.17
C SER A 81 -10.10 7.76 0.58
N LYS A 82 -10.40 6.93 1.60
CA LYS A 82 -9.42 6.13 2.36
C LYS A 82 -8.68 5.14 1.46
N GLU A 83 -9.36 4.56 0.47
CA GLU A 83 -8.78 3.65 -0.51
C GLU A 83 -7.71 4.35 -1.36
N LEU A 84 -7.96 5.58 -1.82
CA LEU A 84 -6.99 6.33 -2.61
C LEU A 84 -5.75 6.71 -1.80
N VAL A 85 -5.92 7.12 -0.53
CA VAL A 85 -4.78 7.37 0.36
C VAL A 85 -3.97 6.10 0.59
N PHE A 86 -4.64 4.97 0.84
CA PHE A 86 -3.97 3.68 0.95
C PHE A 86 -3.17 3.34 -0.32
N LEU A 87 -3.73 3.53 -1.50
CA LEU A 87 -3.02 3.30 -2.77
C LEU A 87 -1.79 4.19 -2.92
N ALA A 88 -1.88 5.47 -2.53
CA ALA A 88 -0.75 6.38 -2.53
C ALA A 88 0.36 5.89 -1.60
N CYS A 89 0.03 5.49 -0.36
CA CYS A 89 0.99 4.88 0.57
C CYS A 89 1.63 3.61 -0.02
N LEU A 90 0.83 2.76 -0.66
CA LEU A 90 1.28 1.50 -1.23
C LEU A 90 2.21 1.70 -2.43
N LEU A 91 1.92 2.67 -3.29
CA LEU A 91 2.78 3.06 -4.40
C LEU A 91 4.12 3.59 -3.90
N VAL A 92 4.10 4.45 -2.88
CA VAL A 92 5.33 5.01 -2.28
C VAL A 92 6.16 3.90 -1.63
N ALA A 93 5.53 3.01 -0.85
CA ALA A 93 6.21 1.90 -0.21
C ALA A 93 6.82 0.94 -1.24
N SER A 94 6.06 0.57 -2.27
CA SER A 94 6.52 -0.34 -3.31
C SER A 94 7.67 0.27 -4.11
N LYS A 95 7.62 1.57 -4.44
CA LYS A 95 8.74 2.26 -5.11
C LYS A 95 10.02 2.30 -4.27
N TYR A 96 9.89 2.31 -2.95
CA TYR A 96 11.04 2.39 -2.04
C TYR A 96 11.65 1.03 -1.72
N LEU A 97 10.84 -0.04 -1.66
CA LEU A 97 11.22 -1.34 -1.10
C LEU A 97 11.23 -2.50 -2.11
N ASP A 98 10.65 -2.32 -3.29
CA ASP A 98 10.47 -3.40 -4.27
C ASP A 98 11.22 -3.08 -5.57
N ASP A 99 12.10 -3.98 -5.99
CA ASP A 99 12.80 -3.90 -7.28
C ASP A 99 11.82 -3.90 -8.46
N ARG A 100 10.63 -4.49 -8.28
CA ARG A 100 9.55 -4.51 -9.27
C ARG A 100 8.36 -3.68 -8.80
N ALA A 101 8.65 -2.43 -8.46
CA ALA A 101 7.70 -1.48 -7.93
C ALA A 101 6.36 -1.43 -8.69
N LEU A 102 5.30 -1.32 -7.91
CA LEU A 102 3.94 -1.09 -8.37
C LEU A 102 3.87 0.25 -9.10
N THR A 103 3.34 0.24 -10.33
CA THR A 103 3.19 1.47 -11.13
C THR A 103 1.78 2.04 -10.99
N VAL A 104 1.66 3.35 -11.16
CA VAL A 104 0.35 4.03 -11.16
C VAL A 104 -0.57 3.43 -12.22
N SER A 105 -0.09 3.19 -13.44
CA SER A 105 -0.88 2.55 -14.50
C SER A 105 -1.40 1.18 -14.09
N LYS A 106 -0.59 0.37 -13.40
CA LYS A 106 -1.00 -0.96 -12.92
C LYS A 106 -2.09 -0.84 -11.84
N VAL A 107 -1.94 0.08 -10.88
CA VAL A 107 -2.95 0.31 -9.84
C VAL A 107 -4.27 0.77 -10.43
N VAL A 108 -4.24 1.76 -11.32
CA VAL A 108 -5.44 2.29 -11.99
C VAL A 108 -6.17 1.18 -12.78
N GLY A 109 -5.43 0.32 -13.49
CA GLY A 109 -6.02 -0.84 -14.16
C GLY A 109 -6.57 -1.90 -13.20
N ILE A 110 -5.96 -2.09 -12.02
CA ILE A 110 -6.49 -2.99 -10.98
C ILE A 110 -7.81 -2.44 -10.42
N THR A 111 -7.89 -1.13 -10.19
CA THR A 111 -9.07 -0.46 -9.64
C THR A 111 -10.13 -0.12 -10.69
N ARG A 112 -9.98 -0.58 -11.93
CA ARG A 112 -10.91 -0.36 -13.05
C ARG A 112 -11.19 1.13 -13.28
N ASP A 113 -10.12 1.93 -13.28
CA ASP A 113 -10.19 3.36 -13.56
C ASP A 113 -11.08 4.16 -12.59
N ARG A 114 -11.28 3.66 -11.35
CA ARG A 114 -11.98 4.39 -10.28
C ARG A 114 -11.36 5.76 -9.98
N TRP A 115 -10.04 5.89 -10.18
CA TRP A 115 -9.31 7.15 -10.13
C TRP A 115 -8.38 7.26 -11.33
N THR A 116 -8.14 8.49 -11.78
CA THR A 116 -7.24 8.75 -12.91
C THR A 116 -5.78 8.55 -12.52
N ARG A 117 -4.92 8.37 -13.53
CA ARG A 117 -3.47 8.35 -13.35
C ARG A 117 -2.95 9.65 -12.73
N SER A 118 -3.51 10.79 -13.14
CA SER A 118 -3.10 12.11 -12.65
C SER A 118 -3.44 12.28 -11.17
N GLU A 119 -4.66 11.95 -10.76
CA GLU A 119 -5.08 12.02 -9.35
C GLU A 119 -4.24 11.09 -8.47
N THR A 120 -4.06 9.84 -8.91
CA THR A 120 -3.29 8.84 -8.16
C THR A 120 -1.82 9.24 -8.03
N SER A 121 -1.22 9.73 -9.12
CA SER A 121 0.17 10.19 -9.11
C SER A 121 0.36 11.42 -8.22
N ARG A 122 -0.54 12.40 -8.34
CA ARG A 122 -0.47 13.63 -7.54
C ARG A 122 -0.55 13.31 -6.05
N LEU A 123 -1.47 12.44 -5.64
CA LEU A 123 -1.58 12.07 -4.24
C LEU A 123 -0.35 11.32 -3.73
N ALA A 124 0.23 10.42 -4.52
CA ALA A 124 1.48 9.73 -4.17
C ALA A 124 2.64 10.73 -4.02
N TRP A 125 2.68 11.79 -4.84
CA TRP A 125 3.65 12.88 -4.71
C TRP A 125 3.44 13.71 -3.44
N ASP A 126 2.20 14.14 -3.19
CA ASP A 126 1.85 14.92 -1.99
C ASP A 126 2.22 14.15 -0.72
N LEU A 127 2.05 12.81 -0.74
CA LEU A 127 2.42 11.92 0.36
C LEU A 127 3.89 12.07 0.79
N PHE A 128 4.83 12.20 -0.16
CA PHE A 128 6.26 12.36 0.17
C PHE A 128 6.50 13.61 1.03
N SER A 129 5.87 14.72 0.66
CA SER A 129 5.93 15.98 1.40
C SER A 129 5.32 15.85 2.79
N HIS A 130 4.18 15.16 2.91
CA HIS A 130 3.54 14.96 4.21
C HIS A 130 4.30 14.00 5.13
N LEU A 131 5.00 13.01 4.57
CA LEU A 131 5.90 12.12 5.31
C LEU A 131 7.25 12.78 5.65
N ASN A 132 7.48 14.04 5.27
CA ASN A 132 8.76 14.73 5.42
C ASN A 132 9.94 13.88 4.89
N TYR A 133 9.74 13.12 3.82
CA TYR A 133 10.72 12.19 3.24
C TYR A 133 11.23 11.08 4.19
N LYS A 134 10.56 10.86 5.33
CA LYS A 134 10.86 9.75 6.25
C LYS A 134 10.23 8.47 5.69
N LEU A 135 10.89 7.85 4.72
CA LEU A 135 10.46 6.59 4.07
C LEU A 135 11.09 5.35 4.71
N GLY A 136 12.20 5.50 5.43
CA GLY A 136 12.75 4.40 6.21
C GLY A 136 11.71 3.90 7.20
N VAL A 137 11.50 2.58 7.24
CA VAL A 137 10.63 1.89 8.20
C VAL A 137 11.50 0.90 8.97
N SER A 138 11.53 1.02 10.29
CA SER A 138 12.29 0.10 11.13
C SER A 138 11.60 -1.26 11.26
N LEU A 139 12.36 -2.29 11.65
CA LEU A 139 11.79 -3.61 11.92
C LEU A 139 10.75 -3.57 13.06
N GLU A 140 10.98 -2.74 14.08
CA GLU A 140 10.04 -2.50 15.16
C GLU A 140 8.71 -1.95 14.62
N GLU A 141 8.78 -0.97 13.70
CA GLU A 141 7.58 -0.41 13.09
C GLU A 141 6.83 -1.44 12.24
N LEU A 142 7.55 -2.30 11.51
CA LEU A 142 6.98 -3.38 10.71
C LEU A 142 6.29 -4.44 11.58
N ASN A 143 6.90 -4.81 12.72
CA ASN A 143 6.39 -5.84 13.62
C ASN A 143 5.06 -5.46 14.29
N ARG A 144 4.65 -4.18 14.25
CA ARG A 144 3.32 -3.77 14.69
C ARG A 144 2.19 -4.26 13.77
N PHE A 145 2.53 -4.56 12.52
CA PHE A 145 1.56 -5.01 11.50
C PHE A 145 1.81 -6.44 11.05
N LEU A 146 3.07 -6.86 10.97
CA LEU A 146 3.41 -8.23 10.59
C LEU A 146 3.05 -9.19 11.74
N PRO A 147 2.44 -10.35 11.44
CA PRO A 147 2.19 -11.35 12.47
C PRO A 147 3.53 -11.84 13.03
N THR A 148 3.65 -11.84 14.36
CA THR A 148 4.72 -12.56 15.05
C THR A 148 4.59 -14.05 14.73
N LYS A 149 5.70 -14.64 14.27
CA LYS A 149 5.81 -16.10 14.13
C LYS A 149 5.70 -16.79 15.48
#